data_AF-A0A917XQ80-F1
#
_entry.id   AF-A0A917XQ80-F1
#
_cell.length_a   1.000
_cell.length_b   1.000
_cell.length_c   1.000
_cell.angle_alpha   90.00
_cell.angle_beta   90.00
_cell.angle_gamma   90.00
#
_symmetry.space_group_name_H-M   'P 1'
#
loop_
_entity.id
_entity.type
_entity.pdbx_description
1 polymer ?
#
loop_
_entity_poly.entity_id
_entity_poly.type
_entity_poly.pdbx_seq_one_letter_code
_entity_poly.pdbx_strand_id
1 'polypeptide(L)'
;MQLSVQQAGRLRLLIKRHREAETRFFKSLVEERAADLAEPVDTPQWERAVARLRRQARMEAAEVRPVRWPALDVLMERALKERLQLEDLAGPWLPLTAGERTRLSLSGRWPACLSGCEHGTAERAFTLDDTVVLQLRTAAWRVSEPVLKELEEKNLIGPQADLSEEARVERDRLAAKLYPSSRIAREAVEDHWPDPEDDQVAGAGAAGNM
;
A
#
# COMPACT_ATOMS: atom_id res chain seq x y z
N MET A 1 0.13 -4.69 -12.92
CA MET A 1 0.19 -3.24 -13.27
C MET A 1 0.89 -2.45 -12.13
N GLN A 2 1.49 -1.27 -12.38
CA GLN A 2 2.15 -0.46 -11.33
C GLN A 2 1.25 0.69 -10.83
N LEU A 3 1.15 0.86 -9.50
CA LEU A 3 0.44 1.98 -8.85
C LEU A 3 1.44 2.83 -8.04
N SER A 4 1.47 4.14 -8.24
CA SER A 4 2.23 5.08 -7.40
C SER A 4 1.35 5.63 -6.28
N VAL A 5 1.87 5.67 -5.06
CA VAL A 5 1.20 6.26 -3.88
C VAL A 5 2.06 7.41 -3.35
N GLN A 6 1.45 8.58 -3.14
CA GLN A 6 2.10 9.76 -2.57
C GLN A 6 1.85 9.84 -1.06
N GLN A 7 2.89 9.65 -0.23
CA GLN A 7 2.76 9.74 1.24
C GLN A 7 4.01 10.31 1.93
N ALA A 8 3.79 11.09 3.01
CA ALA A 8 4.82 11.94 3.63
C ALA A 8 5.45 11.41 4.94
N GLY A 9 5.06 10.26 5.50
CA GLY A 9 5.76 9.76 6.71
C GLY A 9 5.24 8.47 7.32
N ARG A 10 3.92 8.25 7.32
CA ARG A 10 3.29 7.08 7.94
C ARG A 10 3.73 5.76 7.29
N LEU A 11 3.73 5.66 5.96
CA LEU A 11 4.25 4.48 5.26
C LEU A 11 5.71 4.17 5.60
N ARG A 12 6.57 5.21 5.73
CA ARG A 12 7.96 5.00 6.17
C ARG A 12 8.02 4.42 7.58
N LEU A 13 7.18 4.89 8.49
CA LEU A 13 7.08 4.36 9.86
C LEU A 13 6.57 2.91 9.87
N LEU A 14 5.55 2.59 9.07
CA LEU A 14 5.00 1.24 8.95
C LEU A 14 6.03 0.25 8.38
N ILE A 15 6.74 0.65 7.31
CA ILE A 15 7.86 -0.13 6.76
C ILE A 15 8.94 -0.34 7.81
N LYS A 16 9.27 0.70 8.58
CA LYS A 16 10.25 0.62 9.66
C LYS A 16 9.81 -0.39 10.73
N ARG A 17 8.55 -0.35 11.17
CA ARG A 17 8.00 -1.31 12.15
C ARG A 17 8.09 -2.76 11.66
N HIS A 18 7.72 -3.02 10.41
CA HIS A 18 7.84 -4.35 9.81
C HIS A 18 9.30 -4.85 9.79
N ARG A 19 10.27 -3.99 9.45
CA ARG A 19 11.71 -4.32 9.50
C ARG A 19 12.23 -4.53 10.92
N GLU A 20 11.73 -3.76 11.88
CA GLU A 20 12.10 -3.90 13.30
C GLU A 20 11.58 -5.22 13.88
N ALA A 21 10.36 -5.63 13.50
CA ALA A 21 9.79 -6.93 13.87
C ALA A 21 10.62 -8.10 13.31
N GLU A 22 10.98 -8.04 12.02
CA GLU A 22 11.86 -9.02 11.37
C GLU A 22 13.23 -9.11 12.08
N THR A 23 13.82 -7.96 12.42
CA THR A 23 15.11 -7.89 13.12
C THR A 23 15.01 -8.46 14.54
N ARG A 24 13.91 -8.21 15.25
CA ARG A 24 13.68 -8.71 16.61
C ARG A 24 13.56 -10.24 16.61
N PHE A 25 12.81 -10.81 15.68
CA PHE A 25 12.70 -12.26 15.52
C PHE A 25 14.04 -12.91 15.20
N PHE A 26 14.81 -12.31 14.29
CA PHE A 26 16.16 -12.81 13.99
C PHE A 26 17.05 -12.83 15.25
N LYS A 27 17.01 -11.76 16.06
CA LYS A 27 17.78 -11.70 17.30
C LYS A 27 17.34 -12.74 18.31
N SER A 28 16.03 -12.91 18.51
CA SER A 28 15.51 -13.89 19.48
C SER A 28 15.89 -15.33 19.12
N LEU A 29 15.85 -15.70 17.83
CA LEU A 29 16.32 -17.02 17.38
C LEU A 29 17.79 -17.27 17.69
N VAL A 30 18.64 -16.26 17.52
CA VAL A 30 20.07 -16.38 17.81
C VAL A 30 20.33 -16.43 19.30
N GLU A 31 19.63 -15.61 20.09
CA GLU A 31 19.75 -15.57 21.55
C GLU A 31 19.30 -16.89 22.19
N GLU A 32 18.14 -17.42 21.78
CA GLU A 32 17.61 -18.71 22.25
C GLU A 32 18.62 -19.85 21.99
N ARG A 33 19.15 -19.94 20.77
CA ARG A 33 20.09 -21.01 20.40
C ARG A 33 21.49 -20.81 20.96
N ALA A 34 21.89 -19.56 21.22
CA ALA A 34 23.18 -19.27 21.82
C ALA A 34 23.22 -19.67 23.31
N ALA A 35 22.06 -19.73 23.98
CA ALA A 35 21.95 -20.17 25.36
C ALA A 35 22.34 -21.65 25.54
N ASP A 36 22.16 -22.46 24.50
CA ASP A 36 22.49 -23.90 24.50
C ASP A 36 23.92 -24.20 24.03
N LEU A 37 24.74 -23.18 23.75
CA LEU A 37 26.13 -23.37 23.35
C LEU A 37 26.97 -23.88 24.52
N ALA A 38 27.74 -24.93 24.27
CA ALA A 38 28.67 -25.49 25.25
C ALA A 38 29.97 -24.67 25.35
N GLU A 39 30.30 -23.88 24.33
CA GLU A 39 31.49 -23.04 24.32
C GLU A 39 31.38 -21.88 25.32
N PRO A 40 32.45 -21.54 26.06
CA PRO A 40 32.42 -20.39 26.95
C PRO A 40 32.23 -19.08 26.17
N VAL A 41 31.38 -18.20 26.70
CA VAL A 41 31.09 -16.88 26.12
C VAL A 41 32.38 -16.09 25.88
N ASP A 42 32.41 -15.30 24.81
CA ASP A 42 33.53 -14.44 24.40
C ASP A 42 34.85 -15.18 24.06
N THR A 43 34.78 -16.49 23.80
CA THR A 43 35.90 -17.23 23.22
C THR A 43 35.87 -17.22 21.68
N PRO A 44 37.02 -17.36 21.00
CA PRO A 44 37.06 -17.48 19.53
C PRO A 44 36.27 -18.67 18.97
N GLN A 45 35.97 -19.67 19.81
CA GLN A 45 35.17 -20.84 19.46
C GLN A 45 33.67 -20.51 19.57
N TRP A 46 33.27 -19.81 20.65
CA TRP A 46 31.92 -19.28 20.82
C TRP A 46 31.54 -18.28 19.72
N GLU A 47 32.43 -17.35 19.36
CA GLU A 47 32.19 -16.40 18.26
C GLU A 47 31.92 -17.11 16.93
N ARG A 48 32.69 -18.18 16.65
CA ARG A 48 32.49 -19.02 15.46
C ARG A 48 31.17 -19.78 15.53
N ALA A 49 30.79 -20.30 16.69
CA ALA A 49 29.51 -20.98 16.90
C ALA A 49 28.33 -20.02 16.68
N VAL A 50 28.36 -18.84 17.30
CA VAL A 50 27.35 -17.78 17.12
C VAL A 50 27.28 -17.31 15.67
N ALA A 51 28.42 -17.19 14.96
CA ALA A 51 28.41 -16.84 13.54
C ALA A 51 27.67 -17.88 12.68
N ARG A 52 27.82 -19.19 12.99
CA ARG A 52 27.05 -20.26 12.34
C ARG A 52 25.57 -20.17 12.67
N LEU A 53 25.21 -19.94 13.94
CA LEU A 53 23.81 -19.74 14.35
C LEU A 53 23.17 -18.54 13.65
N ARG A 54 23.88 -17.41 13.54
CA ARG A 54 23.42 -16.24 12.78
C ARG A 54 23.18 -16.58 11.31
N ARG A 55 24.02 -17.40 10.68
CA ARG A 55 23.82 -17.84 9.30
C ARG A 55 22.56 -18.70 9.19
N GLN A 56 22.35 -19.64 10.11
CA GLN A 56 21.18 -20.52 10.13
C GLN A 56 19.89 -19.74 10.38
N ALA A 57 19.89 -18.84 11.36
CA ALA A 57 18.75 -17.97 11.66
C ALA A 57 18.39 -17.06 10.47
N ARG A 58 19.36 -16.65 9.63
CA ARG A 58 19.06 -15.90 8.39
C ARG A 58 18.35 -16.77 7.35
N MET A 59 18.73 -18.04 7.21
CA MET A 59 18.07 -18.96 6.27
C MET A 59 16.63 -19.23 6.72
N GLU A 60 16.44 -19.53 8.00
CA GLU A 60 15.11 -19.75 8.58
C GLU A 60 14.24 -18.50 8.54
N ALA A 61 14.80 -17.32 8.87
CA ALA A 61 14.09 -16.07 8.72
C ALA A 61 13.63 -15.87 7.27
N ALA A 62 14.47 -16.18 6.29
CA ALA A 62 14.10 -16.07 4.87
C ALA A 62 12.99 -17.06 4.47
N GLU A 63 12.93 -18.25 5.08
CA GLU A 63 11.86 -19.24 4.85
C GLU A 63 10.51 -18.77 5.42
N VAL A 64 10.48 -18.20 6.62
CA VAL A 64 9.22 -17.74 7.24
C VAL A 64 8.79 -16.35 6.78
N ARG A 65 9.71 -15.57 6.19
CA ARG A 65 9.47 -14.18 5.77
C ARG A 65 8.26 -14.00 4.87
N PRO A 66 8.01 -14.78 3.80
CA PRO A 66 6.84 -14.57 2.95
C PRO A 66 5.50 -14.65 3.69
N VAL A 67 5.45 -15.40 4.79
CA VAL A 67 4.24 -15.59 5.59
C VAL A 67 4.16 -14.56 6.72
N ARG A 68 5.26 -14.35 7.47
CA ARG A 68 5.28 -13.45 8.64
C ARG A 68 5.50 -11.97 8.31
N TRP A 69 6.33 -11.69 7.31
CA TRP A 69 6.67 -10.34 6.84
C TRP A 69 6.58 -10.30 5.31
N PRO A 70 5.36 -10.41 4.77
CA PRO A 70 5.16 -10.45 3.34
C PRO A 70 5.71 -9.19 2.66
N ALA A 71 5.93 -9.28 1.35
CA ALA A 71 6.41 -8.14 0.58
C ALA A 71 5.46 -6.94 0.72
N LEU A 72 5.99 -5.73 0.60
CA LEU A 72 5.17 -4.50 0.70
C LEU A 72 4.04 -4.47 -0.34
N ASP A 73 4.23 -5.08 -1.50
CA ASP A 73 3.19 -5.26 -2.53
C ASP A 73 2.01 -6.08 -2.00
N VAL A 74 2.27 -7.15 -1.26
CA VAL A 74 1.25 -8.00 -0.64
C VAL A 74 0.52 -7.24 0.47
N LEU A 75 1.26 -6.50 1.31
CA LEU A 75 0.65 -5.68 2.37
C LEU A 75 -0.25 -4.58 1.78
N MET A 76 0.22 -3.92 0.71
CA MET A 76 -0.55 -2.92 -0.01
C MET A 76 -1.81 -3.54 -0.64
N GLU A 77 -1.70 -4.72 -1.25
CA GLU A 77 -2.83 -5.41 -1.83
C GLU A 77 -3.89 -5.78 -0.78
N ARG A 78 -3.47 -6.27 0.39
CA ARG A 78 -4.37 -6.56 1.53
C ARG A 78 -5.09 -5.30 2.00
N ALA A 79 -4.34 -4.23 2.27
CA ALA A 79 -4.90 -2.96 2.70
C ALA A 79 -5.92 -2.40 1.70
N LEU A 80 -5.61 -2.50 0.40
CA LEU A 80 -6.54 -2.11 -0.66
C LEU A 80 -7.80 -2.97 -0.68
N LYS A 81 -7.67 -4.30 -0.56
CA LYS A 81 -8.82 -5.20 -0.51
C LYS A 81 -9.74 -4.87 0.65
N GLU A 82 -9.20 -4.63 1.84
CA GLU A 82 -9.98 -4.20 3.01
C GLU A 82 -10.66 -2.85 2.76
N ARG A 83 -9.91 -1.85 2.26
CA ARG A 83 -10.46 -0.53 1.99
C ARG A 83 -11.59 -0.56 0.95
N LEU A 84 -11.47 -1.41 -0.07
CA LEU A 84 -12.47 -1.59 -1.13
C LEU A 84 -13.72 -2.36 -0.67
N GLN A 85 -13.68 -3.01 0.50
CA GLN A 85 -14.83 -3.69 1.10
C GLN A 85 -15.71 -2.78 1.97
N LEU A 86 -15.28 -1.54 2.25
CA LEU A 86 -16.09 -0.58 3.00
C LEU A 86 -17.26 -0.05 2.17
N GLU A 87 -18.38 0.27 2.83
CA GLU A 87 -19.67 0.60 2.20
C GLU A 87 -19.59 1.71 1.14
N ASP A 88 -18.70 2.69 1.33
CA ASP A 88 -18.52 3.81 0.40
C ASP A 88 -17.85 3.40 -0.93
N LEU A 89 -17.07 2.31 -0.92
CA LEU A 89 -16.35 1.78 -2.08
C LEU A 89 -16.81 0.40 -2.55
N ALA A 90 -17.56 -0.34 -1.73
CA ALA A 90 -17.94 -1.74 -1.94
C ALA A 90 -19.14 -1.94 -2.85
N GLY A 91 -19.69 -0.86 -3.41
CA GLY A 91 -20.90 -0.91 -4.23
C GLY A 91 -20.80 -1.97 -5.35
N PRO A 92 -21.93 -2.60 -5.74
CA PRO A 92 -21.96 -3.38 -6.96
C PRO A 92 -21.78 -2.43 -8.15
N TRP A 93 -20.53 -2.17 -8.50
CA TRP A 93 -20.18 -1.26 -9.55
C TRP A 93 -20.37 -1.91 -10.91
N LEU A 94 -21.02 -1.19 -11.82
CA LEU A 94 -20.96 -1.56 -13.23
C LEU A 94 -19.50 -1.53 -13.70
N PRO A 95 -19.03 -2.57 -14.42
CA PRO A 95 -17.68 -2.60 -14.96
C PRO A 95 -17.38 -1.37 -15.82
N LEU A 96 -16.10 -0.99 -15.88
CA LEU A 96 -15.67 0.09 -16.75
C LEU A 96 -15.81 -0.29 -18.23
N THR A 97 -16.50 0.57 -18.98
CA THR A 97 -16.52 0.54 -20.44
C THR A 97 -15.11 0.77 -21.01
N ALA A 98 -14.91 0.45 -22.29
CA ALA A 98 -13.64 0.71 -22.95
C ALA A 98 -13.27 2.21 -22.92
N GLY A 99 -14.24 3.10 -23.16
CA GLY A 99 -14.00 4.55 -23.15
C GLY A 99 -13.65 5.09 -21.75
N GLU A 100 -14.29 4.58 -20.70
CA GLU A 100 -13.95 4.92 -19.30
C GLU A 100 -12.53 4.46 -18.95
N ARG A 101 -12.15 3.24 -19.35
CA ARG A 101 -10.77 2.72 -19.18
C ARG A 101 -9.74 3.59 -19.90
N THR A 102 -10.03 4.01 -21.13
CA THR A 102 -9.14 4.91 -21.88
C THR A 102 -8.98 6.24 -21.16
N ARG A 103 -10.09 6.86 -20.69
CA ARG A 103 -10.02 8.12 -19.93
C ARG A 103 -9.20 8.02 -18.65
N LEU A 104 -9.29 6.89 -17.93
CA LEU A 104 -8.45 6.61 -16.75
C LEU A 104 -6.97 6.39 -17.08
N SER A 105 -6.66 5.86 -18.27
CA SER A 105 -5.29 5.57 -18.69
C SER A 105 -4.50 6.81 -19.14
N LEU A 106 -5.19 7.91 -19.44
CA LEU A 106 -4.56 9.16 -19.88
C LEU A 106 -4.01 9.92 -18.66
N SER A 107 -2.72 9.71 -18.37
CA SER A 107 -1.96 10.43 -17.35
C SER A 107 -2.16 11.95 -17.49
N GLY A 108 -2.56 12.62 -16.40
CA GLY A 108 -2.78 14.08 -16.37
C GLY A 108 -4.16 14.55 -16.84
N ARG A 109 -5.05 13.65 -17.30
CA ARG A 109 -6.43 14.00 -17.71
C ARG A 109 -7.51 13.44 -16.80
N TRP A 110 -7.13 12.80 -15.69
CA TRP A 110 -8.06 12.61 -14.59
C TRP A 110 -8.36 13.99 -13.98
N PRO A 111 -9.63 14.39 -13.80
CA PRO A 111 -9.94 15.72 -13.26
C PRO A 111 -9.38 15.97 -11.85
N ALA A 112 -8.92 14.91 -11.16
CA ALA A 112 -8.24 14.98 -9.86
C ALA A 112 -6.69 14.92 -9.93
N CYS A 113 -6.04 15.10 -11.09
CA CYS A 113 -4.58 15.32 -11.17
C CYS A 113 -4.17 16.70 -10.59
N LEU A 114 -4.83 17.15 -9.52
CA LEU A 114 -4.63 18.45 -8.90
C LEU A 114 -3.51 18.50 -7.87
N SER A 115 -2.98 17.35 -7.44
CA SER A 115 -1.75 17.38 -6.64
C SER A 115 -0.57 17.34 -7.60
N GLY A 116 -0.20 18.52 -8.10
CA GLY A 116 1.20 18.79 -8.35
C GLY A 116 1.98 18.36 -7.11
N CYS A 117 3.09 17.66 -7.32
CA CYS A 117 3.91 17.07 -6.28
C CYS A 117 4.44 18.17 -5.35
N GLU A 118 3.66 18.54 -4.33
CA GLU A 118 4.09 19.45 -3.29
C GLU A 118 4.99 18.68 -2.33
N HIS A 119 6.29 18.99 -2.43
CA HIS A 119 7.30 18.97 -1.37
C HIS A 119 7.25 17.79 -0.38
N GLY A 120 8.06 16.75 -0.62
CA GLY A 120 8.49 15.79 0.41
C GLY A 120 7.71 14.49 0.52
N THR A 121 6.72 14.24 -0.33
CA THR A 121 6.04 12.94 -0.44
C THR A 121 6.94 11.93 -1.17
N ALA A 122 7.10 10.74 -0.59
CA ALA A 122 7.78 9.64 -1.28
C ALA A 122 6.78 8.95 -2.20
N GLU A 123 7.07 8.91 -3.49
CA GLU A 123 6.37 8.06 -4.44
C GLU A 123 6.96 6.64 -4.39
N ARG A 124 6.09 5.65 -4.22
CA ARG A 124 6.48 4.24 -4.32
C ARG A 124 5.56 3.52 -5.29
N ALA A 125 6.18 2.84 -6.25
CA ALA A 125 5.49 1.94 -7.16
C ALA A 125 5.27 0.58 -6.48
N PHE A 126 4.05 0.08 -6.53
CA PHE A 126 3.69 -1.28 -6.09
C PHE A 126 3.29 -2.13 -7.29
N THR A 127 3.65 -3.40 -7.27
CA THR A 127 3.22 -4.38 -8.27
C THR A 127 2.00 -5.12 -7.74
N LEU A 128 0.82 -4.76 -8.24
CA LEU A 128 -0.46 -5.28 -7.75
C LEU A 128 -1.11 -6.20 -8.78
N ASP A 129 -1.93 -7.14 -8.28
CA ASP A 129 -2.82 -7.95 -9.12
C ASP A 129 -3.75 -7.06 -9.96
N ASP A 130 -3.90 -7.41 -11.23
CA ASP A 130 -4.64 -6.58 -12.19
C ASP A 130 -6.14 -6.50 -11.84
N THR A 131 -6.70 -7.52 -11.18
CA THR A 131 -8.09 -7.52 -10.70
C THR A 131 -8.30 -6.47 -9.63
N VAL A 132 -7.37 -6.39 -8.66
CA VAL A 132 -7.41 -5.38 -7.59
C VAL A 132 -7.27 -3.98 -8.18
N VAL A 133 -6.36 -3.79 -9.15
CA VAL A 133 -6.21 -2.50 -9.82
C VAL A 133 -7.46 -2.13 -10.61
N LEU A 134 -8.12 -3.09 -11.26
CA LEU A 134 -9.37 -2.85 -11.97
C LEU A 134 -10.52 -2.49 -11.01
N GLN A 135 -10.64 -3.20 -9.88
CA GLN A 135 -11.61 -2.87 -8.83
C GLN A 135 -11.39 -1.47 -8.28
N LEU A 136 -10.14 -1.13 -7.95
CA LEU A 136 -9.74 0.20 -7.47
C LEU A 136 -10.12 1.32 -8.46
N ARG A 137 -9.83 1.11 -9.74
CA ARG A 137 -10.16 2.07 -10.81
C ARG A 137 -11.66 2.20 -11.00
N THR A 138 -12.39 1.09 -10.90
CA THR A 138 -13.84 1.06 -11.03
C THR A 138 -14.50 1.82 -9.88
N ALA A 139 -14.11 1.55 -8.64
CA ALA A 139 -14.59 2.27 -7.47
C ALA A 139 -14.28 3.77 -7.57
N ALA A 140 -13.03 4.13 -7.89
CA ALA A 140 -12.62 5.52 -8.07
C ALA A 140 -13.47 6.26 -9.11
N TRP A 141 -13.75 5.62 -10.25
CA TRP A 141 -14.60 6.20 -11.30
C TRP A 141 -16.04 6.38 -10.82
N ARG A 142 -16.66 5.31 -10.32
CA ARG A 142 -18.09 5.30 -10.01
C ARG A 142 -18.44 6.23 -8.85
N VAL A 143 -17.60 6.28 -7.81
CA VAL A 143 -17.76 7.21 -6.69
C VAL A 143 -17.60 8.66 -7.17
N SER A 144 -16.68 8.90 -8.11
CA SER A 144 -16.43 10.23 -8.65
C SER A 144 -17.41 10.64 -9.76
N GLU A 145 -18.19 9.70 -10.33
CA GLU A 145 -19.00 9.90 -11.54
C GLU A 145 -19.94 11.12 -11.46
N PRO A 146 -20.66 11.38 -10.35
CA PRO A 146 -21.52 12.56 -10.25
C PRO A 146 -20.74 13.87 -10.32
N VAL A 147 -19.57 13.93 -9.66
CA VAL A 147 -18.70 15.11 -9.65
C VAL A 147 -18.05 15.32 -11.01
N LEU A 148 -17.67 14.24 -11.69
CA LEU A 148 -17.12 14.27 -13.05
C LEU A 148 -18.15 14.84 -14.04
N LYS A 149 -19.42 14.42 -13.93
CA LYS A 149 -20.52 14.99 -14.74
C LYS A 149 -20.70 16.48 -14.47
N GLU A 150 -20.70 16.89 -13.21
CA GLU A 150 -20.83 18.31 -12.85
C GLU A 150 -19.67 19.16 -13.40
N LEU A 151 -18.44 18.64 -13.38
CA LEU A 151 -17.28 19.28 -14.00
C LEU A 151 -17.42 19.40 -15.53
N GLU A 152 -17.93 18.37 -16.19
CA GLU A 152 -18.16 18.35 -17.64
C GLU A 152 -19.27 19.33 -18.05
N GLU A 153 -20.39 19.32 -17.35
CA GLU A 153 -21.53 20.22 -17.58
C GLU A 153 -21.16 21.70 -17.41
N LYS A 154 -20.29 22.00 -16.44
CA LYS A 154 -19.77 23.36 -16.21
C LYS A 154 -18.60 23.73 -17.13
N ASN A 155 -18.20 22.84 -18.04
CA ASN A 155 -17.05 22.99 -18.93
C ASN A 155 -15.75 23.34 -18.17
N LEU A 156 -15.57 22.75 -16.97
CA LEU A 156 -14.42 22.94 -16.10
C LEU A 156 -13.31 21.88 -16.33
N ILE A 157 -13.48 21.07 -17.37
CA ILE A 157 -12.52 20.04 -17.79
C ILE A 157 -11.63 20.62 -18.90
N GLY A 158 -10.36 20.90 -18.59
CA GLY A 158 -9.42 21.47 -19.56
C GLY A 158 -8.20 22.15 -18.92
N PRO A 159 -7.36 22.81 -19.74
CA PRO A 159 -6.21 23.57 -19.26
C PRO A 159 -6.62 24.71 -18.31
N GLN A 160 -5.88 24.89 -17.21
CA GLN A 160 -6.12 25.97 -16.24
C GLN A 160 -6.02 27.38 -16.84
N ALA A 161 -5.18 27.53 -17.87
CA ALA A 161 -4.92 28.81 -18.52
C ALA A 161 -6.18 29.42 -19.14
N ASP A 162 -7.13 28.58 -19.55
CA ASP A 162 -8.34 28.99 -20.25
C ASP A 162 -9.50 29.31 -19.28
N LEU A 163 -9.32 29.08 -17.98
CA LEU A 163 -10.34 29.28 -16.94
C LEU A 163 -10.18 30.64 -16.24
N SER A 164 -11.30 31.32 -16.00
CA SER A 164 -11.36 32.48 -15.10
C SER A 164 -11.03 32.08 -13.66
N GLU A 165 -10.74 33.05 -12.81
CA GLU A 165 -10.41 32.77 -11.40
C GLU A 165 -11.58 32.13 -10.66
N GLU A 166 -12.82 32.58 -10.91
CA GLU A 166 -14.03 31.99 -10.34
C GLU A 166 -14.22 30.53 -10.80
N ALA A 167 -13.93 30.26 -12.07
CA ALA A 167 -14.00 28.92 -12.64
C ALA A 167 -12.92 27.99 -12.06
N ARG A 168 -11.72 28.51 -11.77
CA ARG A 168 -10.66 27.75 -11.08
C ARG A 168 -11.08 27.40 -9.66
N VAL A 169 -11.60 28.37 -8.90
CA VAL A 169 -12.08 28.14 -7.53
C VAL A 169 -13.18 27.08 -7.50
N GLU A 170 -14.17 27.17 -8.40
CA GLU A 170 -15.25 26.18 -8.45
C GLU A 170 -14.74 24.80 -8.90
N ARG A 171 -13.81 24.75 -9.84
CA ARG A 171 -13.19 23.49 -10.24
C ARG A 171 -12.44 22.84 -9.08
N ASP A 172 -11.65 23.61 -8.33
CA ASP A 172 -10.88 23.08 -7.20
C ASP A 172 -11.82 22.61 -6.07
N ARG A 173 -12.93 23.34 -5.84
CA ARG A 173 -14.00 22.93 -4.93
C ARG A 173 -14.63 21.59 -5.32
N LEU A 174 -14.91 21.38 -6.61
CA LEU A 174 -15.45 20.12 -7.12
C LEU A 174 -14.42 19.01 -7.08
N ALA A 175 -13.19 19.31 -7.46
CA ALA A 175 -12.13 18.32 -7.50
C ALA A 175 -11.71 17.83 -6.11
N ALA A 176 -11.88 18.64 -5.06
CA ALA A 176 -11.73 18.19 -3.67
C ALA A 176 -12.73 17.06 -3.28
N LYS A 177 -13.86 16.96 -3.98
CA LYS A 177 -14.86 15.89 -3.80
C LYS A 177 -14.55 14.64 -4.61
N LEU A 178 -13.60 14.70 -5.55
CA LEU A 178 -13.22 13.53 -6.33
C LEU A 178 -12.55 12.48 -5.45
N TYR A 179 -12.71 11.23 -5.86
CA TYR A 179 -12.18 10.06 -5.17
C TYR A 179 -11.20 9.29 -6.07
N PRO A 180 -10.02 9.87 -6.37
CA PRO A 180 -9.05 9.21 -7.23
C PRO A 180 -8.46 7.96 -6.58
N SER A 181 -7.96 7.03 -7.40
CA SER A 181 -7.30 5.81 -6.92
C SER A 181 -6.15 6.08 -5.94
N SER A 182 -5.41 7.18 -6.12
CA SER A 182 -4.33 7.58 -5.20
C SER A 182 -4.85 7.97 -3.81
N ARG A 183 -6.03 8.58 -3.72
CA ARG A 183 -6.69 8.89 -2.44
C ARG A 183 -7.12 7.61 -1.73
N ILE A 184 -7.77 6.70 -2.43
CA ILE A 184 -8.18 5.39 -1.89
C ILE A 184 -6.94 4.62 -1.40
N ALA A 185 -5.88 4.59 -2.20
CA ALA A 185 -4.62 3.93 -1.84
C ALA A 185 -3.97 4.56 -0.59
N ARG A 186 -4.03 5.88 -0.46
CA ARG A 186 -3.54 6.59 0.73
C ARG A 186 -4.34 6.20 1.98
N GLU A 187 -5.66 6.22 1.90
CA GLU A 187 -6.56 5.82 2.99
C GLU A 187 -6.37 4.34 3.37
N ALA A 188 -6.19 3.46 2.38
CA ALA A 188 -5.87 2.05 2.63
C ALA A 188 -4.60 1.90 3.49
N VAL A 189 -3.53 2.63 3.17
CA VAL A 189 -2.30 2.59 3.98
C VAL A 189 -2.46 3.28 5.33
N GLU A 190 -3.28 4.32 5.41
CA GLU A 190 -3.51 5.04 6.66
C GLU A 190 -4.31 4.20 7.65
N ASP A 191 -5.39 3.56 7.20
CA ASP A 191 -6.40 2.98 8.08
C ASP A 191 -6.46 1.44 8.05
N HIS A 192 -5.93 0.81 6.99
CA HIS A 192 -6.03 -0.64 6.73
C HIS A 192 -4.68 -1.30 6.51
N TRP A 193 -3.57 -0.65 6.87
CA TRP A 193 -2.27 -1.29 6.73
C TRP A 193 -2.12 -2.43 7.76
N PRO A 194 -1.79 -3.67 7.34
CA PRO A 194 -1.70 -4.79 8.26
C PRO A 194 -0.63 -4.58 9.35
N ASP A 195 -1.01 -4.88 10.59
CA ASP A 195 -0.07 -4.88 11.71
C ASP A 195 0.83 -6.14 11.63
N PRO A 196 2.16 -5.99 11.74
CA PRO A 196 3.08 -7.14 11.76
C PRO A 196 2.82 -8.16 12.88
N GLU A 197 2.09 -7.80 13.94
CA GLU A 197 1.75 -8.73 15.03
C GLU A 197 0.47 -9.53 14.73
N ASP A 198 -0.55 -8.91 14.12
CA ASP A 198 -1.81 -9.58 13.73
C ASP A 198 -1.61 -10.54 12.54
N ASP A 199 -0.70 -10.19 11.60
CA ASP A 199 -0.34 -11.03 10.46
C ASP A 199 0.30 -12.38 10.87
N GLN A 200 0.87 -12.48 12.07
CA GLN A 200 1.45 -13.73 12.59
C GLN A 200 0.36 -14.76 12.94
N VAL A 201 -0.84 -14.30 13.30
CA VAL A 201 -1.95 -15.16 13.75
C VAL A 201 -2.75 -15.69 12.57
N ALA A 202 -2.96 -14.87 11.53
CA ALA A 202 -3.72 -15.26 10.33
C ALA A 202 -3.05 -16.39 9.53
N GLY A 203 -1.71 -16.42 9.47
CA GLY A 203 -0.94 -17.50 8.81
C GLY A 203 -0.91 -18.82 9.59
N ALA A 204 -0.97 -18.77 10.92
CA ALA A 204 -0.98 -19.96 11.77
C ALA A 204 -2.34 -20.70 11.76
N GLY A 205 -3.46 -19.96 11.62
CA GLY A 205 -4.80 -20.53 11.53
C GLY A 205 -5.08 -21.30 10.23
N ALA A 206 -4.40 -20.96 9.13
CA ALA A 206 -4.55 -21.67 7.86
C ALA A 206 -3.70 -22.96 7.78
N ALA A 207 -2.60 -23.04 8.54
CA ALA A 207 -1.73 -24.23 8.58
C ALA A 207 -2.21 -25.31 9.57
N GLY A 208 -3.20 -25.02 10.41
CA GLY A 208 -3.79 -25.97 11.37
C GLY A 208 -5.00 -26.76 10.85
N ASN A 209 -5.45 -26.51 9.62
CA ASN A 209 -6.63 -27.14 9.00
C ASN A 209 -6.30 -27.81 7.65
N MET A 210 -5.15 -28.48 7.56
CA MET A 210 -4.89 -29.50 6.53
C MET A 210 -4.35 -30.78 7.17
#